data_AF-A0A9D8HHU5-F1
#
_entry.id   AF-A0A9D8HHU5-F1
#
_cell.length_a   1.000
_cell.length_b   1.000
_cell.length_c   1.000
_cell.angle_alpha   90.00
_cell.angle_beta   90.00
_cell.angle_gamma   90.00
#
_symmetry.space_group_name_H-M   'P 1'
#
loop_
_entity.id
_entity.type
_entity.pdbx_description
1 polymer ?
#
loop_
_entity_poly.entity_id
_entity_poly.type
_entity_poly.pdbx_seq_one_letter_code
_entity_poly.pdbx_strand_id
1 'polypeptide(L)'
;MAAGDELAAGRPVAATSLAIHAAINAADAVCGARLARRAAGDSHVEVLSLLRESGVDGAEVARHLARLLSLKTRAEYEPDDISPATASRAVARARQCVAVARRLAGASGSMVDER
;
A
#
# COMPACT_ATOMS: atom_id res chain seq x y z
N MET A 1 9.82 8.95 -1.55
CA MET A 1 9.34 7.59 -1.21
C MET A 1 10.12 6.70 -2.14
N ALA A 2 10.82 5.70 -1.61
CA ALA A 2 11.76 4.87 -2.38
C ALA A 2 11.20 4.42 -3.75
N ALA A 3 9.94 3.97 -3.82
CA ALA A 3 9.30 3.59 -5.08
C ALA A 3 9.31 4.69 -6.17
N GLY A 4 9.12 5.95 -5.77
CA GLY A 4 9.19 7.09 -6.70
C GLY A 4 10.62 7.44 -7.10
N ASP A 5 11.58 7.19 -6.22
CA ASP A 5 13.00 7.46 -6.47
C ASP A 5 13.55 6.43 -7.48
N GLU A 6 13.16 5.15 -7.34
CA GLU A 6 13.44 4.09 -8.32
C GLU A 6 12.79 4.35 -9.69
N LEU A 7 11.57 4.90 -9.70
CA LEU A 7 10.88 5.27 -10.94
C LEU A 7 11.64 6.39 -11.67
N ALA A 8 12.08 7.42 -10.95
CA ALA A 8 12.87 8.52 -11.51
C ALA A 8 14.22 8.04 -12.05
N ALA A 9 14.79 7.01 -11.43
CA ALA A 9 16.04 6.39 -11.86
C ALA A 9 15.87 5.35 -13.00
N GLY A 10 14.67 5.22 -13.59
CA GLY A 10 14.44 4.31 -14.72
C GLY A 10 14.42 2.83 -14.35
N ARG A 11 14.14 2.48 -13.09
CA ARG A 11 14.10 1.09 -12.59
C ARG A 11 12.67 0.63 -12.32
N PRO A 12 11.89 0.27 -13.36
CA PRO A 12 10.44 0.04 -13.24
C PRO A 12 10.06 -1.16 -12.36
N VAL A 13 10.89 -2.20 -12.33
CA VAL A 13 10.70 -3.38 -11.47
C VAL A 13 10.84 -3.01 -10.00
N ALA A 14 11.95 -2.38 -9.65
CA ALA A 14 12.23 -1.92 -8.28
C ALA A 14 11.15 -0.93 -7.81
N ALA A 15 10.77 0.04 -8.66
CA ALA A 15 9.69 0.97 -8.38
C ALA A 15 8.36 0.27 -8.11
N THR A 16 8.03 -0.77 -8.88
CA THR A 16 6.78 -1.53 -8.73
C THR A 16 6.79 -2.38 -7.47
N SER A 17 7.87 -3.11 -7.20
CA SER A 17 8.02 -3.92 -5.98
C SER A 17 7.91 -3.05 -4.72
N LEU A 18 8.65 -1.94 -4.66
CA LEU A 18 8.57 -1.00 -3.52
C LEU A 18 7.19 -0.35 -3.38
N ALA A 19 6.50 -0.07 -4.48
CA ALA A 19 5.13 0.45 -4.44
C ALA A 19 4.15 -0.57 -3.82
N ILE A 20 4.30 -1.85 -4.15
CA ILE A 20 3.48 -2.94 -3.58
C ILE A 20 3.71 -3.02 -2.06
N HIS A 21 4.97 -3.09 -1.62
CA HIS A 21 5.29 -3.16 -0.19
C HIS A 21 4.84 -1.92 0.58
N ALA A 22 5.00 -0.73 0.00
CA ALA A 22 4.51 0.51 0.62
C ALA A 22 2.97 0.49 0.81
N ALA A 23 2.23 -0.07 -0.16
CA ALA A 23 0.78 -0.19 -0.05
C ALA A 23 0.34 -1.25 0.96
N ILE A 24 1.07 -2.37 1.09
CA ILE A 24 0.83 -3.39 2.13
C ILE A 24 1.06 -2.77 3.52
N ASN A 25 2.19 -2.10 3.74
CA ASN A 25 2.47 -1.46 5.03
C ASN A 25 1.43 -0.38 5.37
N ALA A 26 0.95 0.36 4.37
CA ALA A 26 -0.13 1.32 4.56
C ALA A 26 -1.46 0.64 4.94
N ALA A 27 -1.76 -0.52 4.35
CA ALA A 27 -2.93 -1.30 4.70
C ALA A 27 -2.86 -1.83 6.14
N ASP A 28 -1.71 -2.35 6.56
CA ASP A 28 -1.49 -2.80 7.93
C ASP A 28 -1.67 -1.65 8.93
N ALA A 29 -1.17 -0.45 8.60
CA ALA A 29 -1.36 0.73 9.43
C ALA A 29 -2.85 1.14 9.54
N VAL A 30 -3.61 1.08 8.44
CA VAL A 30 -5.06 1.36 8.43
C VAL A 30 -5.82 0.33 9.26
N CYS A 31 -5.58 -0.95 9.04
CA CYS A 31 -6.20 -2.04 9.81
C CYS A 31 -5.83 -1.94 11.30
N GLY A 32 -4.57 -1.62 11.61
CA GLY A 32 -4.12 -1.41 12.98
C GLY A 32 -4.83 -0.24 13.65
N ALA A 33 -4.94 0.91 12.97
CA ALA A 33 -5.60 2.09 13.50
C ALA A 33 -7.12 1.93 13.67
N ARG A 34 -7.78 1.17 12.78
CA ARG A 34 -9.24 1.00 12.79
C ARG A 34 -9.73 -0.22 13.59
N LEU A 35 -8.96 -1.30 13.60
CA LEU A 35 -9.38 -2.61 14.13
C LEU A 35 -8.46 -3.18 15.20
N ALA A 36 -7.30 -2.55 15.48
CA ALA A 36 -6.22 -3.12 16.29
C ALA A 36 -5.75 -4.51 15.80
N ARG A 37 -5.89 -4.77 14.50
CA ARG A 37 -5.55 -6.04 13.83
C ARG A 37 -4.74 -5.76 12.56
N ARG A 38 -3.91 -6.72 12.15
CA ARG A 38 -3.25 -6.74 10.83
C ARG A 38 -3.25 -8.17 10.29
N ALA A 39 -3.05 -8.32 8.98
CA ALA A 39 -2.91 -9.64 8.39
C ALA A 39 -1.63 -10.33 8.92
N ALA A 40 -1.67 -11.66 9.04
CA ALA A 40 -0.52 -12.45 9.46
C ALA A 40 0.16 -13.09 8.23
N GLY A 41 1.48 -12.92 8.12
CA GLY A 41 2.26 -13.49 7.01
C GLY A 41 1.97 -12.85 5.65
N ASP A 42 2.11 -13.63 4.58
CA ASP A 42 1.98 -13.19 3.18
C ASP A 42 0.54 -13.26 2.63
N SER A 43 -0.48 -13.41 3.47
CA SER A 43 -1.87 -13.60 3.03
C SER A 43 -2.49 -12.32 2.46
N HIS A 44 -2.42 -12.17 1.14
CA HIS A 44 -3.05 -11.06 0.41
C HIS A 44 -4.58 -11.06 0.52
N VAL A 45 -5.18 -12.22 0.72
CA VAL A 45 -6.64 -12.36 0.90
C VAL A 45 -7.05 -11.82 2.26
N GLU A 46 -6.27 -12.10 3.30
CA GLU A 46 -6.57 -11.64 4.66
C GLU A 46 -6.50 -10.11 4.77
N VAL A 47 -5.47 -9.48 4.20
CA VAL A 47 -5.34 -8.00 4.26
C VAL A 47 -6.50 -7.30 3.57
N LEU A 48 -6.99 -7.82 2.44
CA LEU A 48 -8.15 -7.24 1.75
C LEU A 48 -9.45 -7.40 2.53
N SER A 49 -9.61 -8.50 3.28
CA SER A 49 -10.76 -8.70 4.17
C SER A 49 -10.74 -7.74 5.35
N LEU A 50 -9.60 -7.60 6.03
CA LEU A 50 -9.43 -6.65 7.14
C LEU A 50 -9.65 -5.19 6.69
N LEU A 51 -9.22 -4.84 5.48
CA LEU A 51 -9.49 -3.51 4.93
C LEU A 51 -10.98 -3.26 4.69
N ARG A 52 -11.76 -4.27 4.27
CA ARG A 52 -13.22 -4.11 4.14
C ARG A 52 -13.90 -3.88 5.48
N GLU A 53 -13.40 -4.51 6.54
CA GLU A 53 -13.86 -4.30 7.92
C GLU A 53 -13.46 -2.90 8.45
N SER A 54 -12.41 -2.28 7.90
CA SER A 54 -11.84 -0.99 8.36
C SER A 54 -12.60 0.27 7.86
N GLY A 55 -13.84 0.11 7.41
CA GLY A 55 -14.71 1.21 7.00
C GLY A 55 -14.24 1.95 5.73
N VAL A 56 -14.55 3.25 5.64
CA VAL A 56 -14.33 4.04 4.41
C VAL A 56 -12.86 4.17 4.03
N ASP A 57 -11.96 4.34 5.00
CA ASP A 57 -10.52 4.42 4.75
C ASP A 57 -9.97 3.07 4.25
N GLY A 58 -10.44 1.98 4.85
CA GLY A 58 -10.08 0.64 4.44
C GLY A 58 -10.54 0.31 3.01
N ALA A 59 -11.78 0.70 2.66
CA ALA A 59 -12.30 0.55 1.30
C ALA A 59 -11.49 1.33 0.25
N GLU A 60 -11.04 2.54 0.60
CA GLU A 60 -10.18 3.36 -0.27
C GLU A 60 -8.84 2.65 -0.54
N VAL A 61 -8.17 2.18 0.52
CA VAL A 61 -6.91 1.44 0.40
C VAL A 61 -7.09 0.12 -0.34
N ALA A 62 -8.15 -0.65 -0.07
CA ALA A 62 -8.41 -1.94 -0.70
C ALA A 62 -8.52 -1.83 -2.23
N ARG A 63 -9.18 -0.77 -2.74
CA ARG A 63 -9.30 -0.52 -4.18
C ARG A 63 -7.95 -0.37 -4.87
N HIS A 64 -7.02 0.32 -4.22
CA HIS A 64 -5.68 0.54 -4.75
C HIS A 64 -4.79 -0.69 -4.58
N LEU A 65 -4.82 -1.30 -3.40
CA LEU A 65 -4.01 -2.47 -3.05
C LEU A 65 -4.35 -3.68 -3.93
N ALA A 66 -5.62 -3.95 -4.22
CA ALA A 66 -6.02 -5.06 -5.08
C ALA A 66 -5.38 -5.00 -6.48
N ARG A 67 -5.21 -3.79 -7.04
CA ARG A 67 -4.55 -3.58 -8.34
C ARG A 67 -3.03 -3.68 -8.27
N LEU A 68 -2.45 -3.44 -7.10
CA LEU A 68 -1.01 -3.61 -6.87
C LEU A 68 -0.65 -5.08 -6.65
N LEU A 69 -1.46 -5.81 -5.89
CA LEU A 69 -1.27 -7.23 -5.65
C LEU A 69 -1.33 -8.06 -6.94
N SER A 70 -2.19 -7.69 -7.90
CA SER A 70 -2.19 -8.33 -9.23
C SER A 70 -0.89 -8.14 -10.03
N LEU A 71 -0.01 -7.22 -9.62
CA LEU A 71 1.30 -7.01 -10.23
C LEU A 71 2.43 -7.72 -9.48
N LYS A 72 2.19 -8.24 -8.26
CA LYS A 72 3.24 -8.81 -7.40
C LYS A 72 3.91 -10.01 -8.07
N THR A 73 3.14 -10.96 -8.58
CA THR A 73 3.67 -12.13 -9.29
C THR A 73 4.56 -11.73 -10.48
N ARG A 74 4.14 -10.76 -11.28
CA ARG A 74 4.95 -10.28 -12.41
C ARG A 74 6.22 -9.57 -11.95
N ALA A 75 6.13 -8.71 -10.93
CA ALA A 75 7.30 -8.01 -10.41
C ALA A 75 8.33 -8.95 -9.75
N GLU A 76 7.90 -10.07 -9.19
CA GLU A 76 8.77 -11.04 -8.50
C GLU A 76 9.34 -12.12 -9.42
N TYR A 77 8.58 -12.57 -10.42
CA TYR A 77 8.95 -13.75 -11.23
C TYR A 77 9.18 -13.42 -12.72
N GLU A 78 8.66 -12.30 -13.22
CA GLU A 78 8.74 -11.88 -14.63
C GLU A 78 9.13 -10.39 -14.74
N PRO A 79 10.30 -9.99 -14.19
CA PRO A 79 10.65 -8.58 -14.02
C PRO A 79 10.74 -7.81 -15.35
N ASP A 80 11.13 -8.47 -16.45
CA ASP A 80 11.28 -7.83 -17.76
C ASP A 80 9.96 -7.30 -18.36
N ASP A 81 8.80 -7.71 -17.81
CA ASP A 81 7.47 -7.34 -18.32
C ASP A 81 6.84 -6.11 -17.64
N ILE A 82 7.60 -5.38 -16.82
CA ILE A 82 7.10 -4.16 -16.16
C ILE A 82 7.50 -2.91 -16.95
N SER A 83 6.55 -2.36 -17.71
CA SER A 83 6.75 -1.10 -18.42
C SER A 83 6.84 0.11 -17.47
N PRO A 84 7.57 1.19 -17.85
CA PRO A 84 7.62 2.43 -17.08
C PRO A 84 6.23 3.03 -16.77
N ALA A 85 5.28 2.89 -17.70
CA ALA A 85 3.91 3.33 -17.50
C ALA A 85 3.19 2.51 -16.41
N THR A 86 3.42 1.19 -16.37
CA THR A 86 2.91 0.33 -15.28
C THR A 86 3.52 0.71 -13.94
N ALA A 87 4.84 0.90 -13.88
CA ALA A 87 5.53 1.32 -12.67
C ALA A 87 5.03 2.69 -12.17
N SER A 88 4.86 3.68 -13.05
CA SER A 88 4.30 4.99 -12.71
C SER A 88 2.90 4.89 -12.08
N ARG A 89 2.01 4.09 -12.68
CA ARG A 89 0.69 3.83 -12.10
C ARG A 89 0.76 3.07 -10.77
N ALA A 90 1.74 2.18 -10.58
CA ALA A 90 1.93 1.47 -9.32
C ALA A 90 2.34 2.46 -8.21
N VAL A 91 3.34 3.30 -8.46
CA VAL A 91 3.78 4.37 -7.54
C VAL A 91 2.63 5.31 -7.19
N ALA A 92 1.83 5.72 -8.17
CA ALA A 92 0.68 6.59 -7.93
C ALA A 92 -0.35 5.95 -6.98
N ARG A 93 -0.66 4.66 -7.15
CA ARG A 93 -1.59 3.93 -6.26
C ARG A 93 -1.02 3.78 -4.85
N ALA A 94 0.27 3.43 -4.72
CA ALA A 94 0.92 3.31 -3.42
C ALA A 94 0.90 4.63 -2.65
N ARG A 95 1.10 5.77 -3.34
CA ARG A 95 0.96 7.11 -2.74
C ARG A 95 -0.44 7.35 -2.18
N GLN A 96 -1.50 6.89 -2.85
CA GLN A 96 -2.87 7.01 -2.33
C GLN A 96 -3.03 6.19 -1.05
N CYS A 97 -2.60 4.93 -1.02
CA CYS A 97 -2.65 4.11 0.20
C CYS A 97 -1.91 4.78 1.37
N VAL A 98 -0.69 5.26 1.12
CA VAL A 98 0.14 5.93 2.15
C VAL A 98 -0.48 7.24 2.61
N ALA A 99 -1.17 7.99 1.74
CA ALA A 99 -1.87 9.20 2.12
C ALA A 99 -2.99 8.90 3.14
N VAL A 100 -3.79 7.84 2.91
CA VAL A 100 -4.82 7.40 3.87
C VAL A 100 -4.21 7.06 5.22
N ALA A 101 -3.16 6.22 5.23
CA ALA A 101 -2.48 5.82 6.47
C ALA A 101 -1.92 7.01 7.25
N ARG A 102 -1.35 8.01 6.55
CA ARG A 102 -0.84 9.24 7.17
C ARG A 102 -1.95 10.11 7.77
N ARG A 103 -3.12 10.22 7.13
CA ARG A 103 -4.26 10.96 7.70
C ARG A 103 -4.70 10.33 9.03
N LEU A 104 -4.75 9.00 9.10
CA LEU A 104 -5.10 8.30 10.33
C LEU A 104 -4.05 8.47 11.43
N ALA A 105 -2.77 8.35 11.10
CA ALA A 105 -1.69 8.57 12.07
C ALA A 105 -1.68 10.01 12.64
N GLY A 106 -1.96 11.01 11.81
CA GLY A 106 -2.10 12.39 12.25
C GLY A 106 -3.33 12.62 13.15
N ALA A 107 -4.45 11.95 12.86
CA ALA A 107 -5.65 12.01 13.68
C ALA A 107 -5.46 11.32 15.05
N SER A 108 -4.71 10.21 15.10
CA SER A 108 -4.38 9.52 16.35
C SER A 108 -3.42 10.31 17.25
N GLY A 109 -2.53 11.13 16.67
CA GLY A 109 -1.59 11.96 17.42
C GLY A 109 -2.24 13.11 18.21
N SER A 110 -3.35 13.67 17.73
CA SER A 110 -4.09 14.74 18.44
C SER A 110 -4.88 14.26 19.66
N MET A 111 -5.10 12.94 19.83
CA MET A 111 -5.85 12.41 20.98
C MET A 111 -4.98 12.14 22.22
N VAL A 112 -3.64 12.25 22.08
CA VAL A 112 -2.67 11.96 23.15
C VAL A 112 -2.25 13.25 23.90
N ASP A 113 -2.59 14.43 23.39
CA ASP A 113 -2.21 15.75 23.97
C ASP A 113 -3.21 16.28 25.03
N GLU A 114 -4.07 15.42 25.59
CA GLU A 114 -5.02 15.81 26.66
C GLU A 114 -4.98 14.86 27.89
N ARG A 115 -3.81 14.32 28.25
CA ARG A 115 -3.66 13.51 29.47
C ARG A 115 -2.49 13.93 30.35
#